data_AF-A0A5B1CCW3-F1
#
_entry.id   AF-A0A5B1CCW3-F1
#
_cell.length_a   1.000
_cell.length_b   1.000
_cell.length_c   1.000
_cell.angle_alpha   90.00
_cell.angle_beta   90.00
_cell.angle_gamma   90.00
#
_symmetry.space_group_name_H-M   'P 1'
#
loop_
_entity.id
_entity.type
_entity.pdbx_description
1 polymer ?
#
loop_
_entity_poly.entity_id
_entity_poly.type
_entity_poly.pdbx_seq_one_letter_code
_entity_poly.pdbx_strand_id
1 'polypeptide(L)'
;MRTASFLFLATLLLSIASLGYRPSSVAAADADATGEASKVHTRNYRLNDFPVWSADGKVFDPTILMVYIKATVDPNTWDSTSRMAPYVDSNSLVIATTLANHDSIATALESLRTQVTVAKK
;
A
#
# COMPACT_ATOMS: atom_id res chain seq x y z
N MET A 1 -79.79 28.27 -2.02
CA MET A 1 -80.11 28.37 -0.58
C MET A 1 -79.46 27.19 0.13
N ARG A 2 -78.77 27.50 1.24
CA ARG A 2 -78.22 26.66 2.35
C ARG A 2 -78.73 25.20 2.38
N THR A 3 -77.87 24.20 2.65
CA THR A 3 -77.43 23.88 4.03
C THR A 3 -76.04 23.23 4.11
N ALA A 4 -75.33 23.59 5.18
CA ALA A 4 -74.13 22.93 5.70
C ALA A 4 -74.52 21.80 6.68
N SER A 5 -73.63 20.83 6.91
CA SER A 5 -73.14 20.43 8.26
C SER A 5 -72.64 18.97 8.34
N PHE A 6 -71.33 18.87 8.61
CA PHE A 6 -70.67 18.04 9.64
C PHE A 6 -70.67 16.49 9.61
N LEU A 7 -69.41 15.99 9.59
CA LEU A 7 -68.85 14.93 10.45
C LEU A 7 -69.27 13.47 10.23
N PHE A 8 -68.42 12.73 9.50
CA PHE A 8 -68.01 11.35 9.80
C PHE A 8 -66.62 11.17 9.15
N LEU A 9 -65.52 11.54 9.81
CA LEU A 9 -64.79 10.78 10.83
C LEU A 9 -64.38 9.38 10.34
N ALA A 10 -63.05 9.22 10.20
CA ALA A 10 -62.29 7.96 10.18
C ALA A 10 -62.63 7.00 9.02
N THR A 11 -61.80 6.86 8.00
CA THR A 11 -60.58 6.04 8.09
C THR A 11 -59.86 6.16 6.74
N LEU A 12 -58.94 7.11 6.61
CA LEU A 12 -58.18 7.28 5.39
C LEU A 12 -56.68 7.21 5.71
N LEU A 13 -56.07 6.14 5.19
CA LEU A 13 -54.64 6.00 4.88
C LEU A 13 -53.67 6.00 6.07
N LEU A 14 -53.61 4.86 6.79
CA LEU A 14 -52.37 4.45 7.46
C LEU A 14 -51.58 3.52 6.52
N SER A 15 -51.16 4.06 5.38
CA SER A 15 -50.25 3.38 4.45
C SER A 15 -48.82 3.54 4.96
N ILE A 16 -48.39 2.49 5.65
CA ILE A 16 -47.03 2.00 5.90
C ILE A 16 -45.96 2.70 5.04
N ALA A 17 -45.32 3.73 5.58
CA ALA A 17 -44.06 4.26 5.08
C ALA A 17 -42.92 3.71 5.95
N SER A 18 -42.68 2.40 5.88
CA SER A 18 -41.39 1.83 6.29
C SER A 18 -40.37 2.15 5.19
N LEU A 19 -39.97 3.43 5.13
CA LEU A 19 -38.85 3.86 4.32
C LEU A 19 -37.59 3.24 4.94
N GLY A 20 -37.15 2.13 4.35
CA GLY A 20 -35.99 1.37 4.78
C GLY A 20 -34.77 2.28 4.88
N TYR A 21 -34.39 2.63 6.11
CA TYR A 21 -33.09 3.17 6.41
C TYR A 21 -32.08 2.04 6.21
N ARG A 22 -31.53 1.92 5.00
CA ARG A 22 -30.37 1.06 4.75
C ARG A 22 -29.14 1.81 5.25
N PRO A 23 -28.48 1.39 6.35
CA PRO A 23 -27.20 1.98 6.72
C PRO A 23 -26.20 1.67 5.60
N SER A 24 -25.83 2.68 4.83
CA SER A 24 -24.83 2.59 3.76
C SER A 24 -23.43 2.73 4.34
N SER A 25 -23.07 1.89 5.32
CA SER A 25 -21.81 2.01 6.06
C SER A 25 -20.77 0.95 5.69
N VAL A 26 -21.10 -0.03 4.85
CA VAL A 26 -20.15 -1.09 4.45
C VAL A 26 -19.36 -0.72 3.19
N ALA A 27 -20.00 -0.07 2.22
CA ALA A 27 -19.35 0.31 0.96
C ALA A 27 -18.27 1.41 1.11
N ALA A 28 -18.38 2.25 2.14
CA ALA A 28 -17.38 3.30 2.41
C ALA A 28 -16.10 2.74 3.07
N ALA A 29 -16.20 1.63 3.81
CA ALA A 29 -15.04 1.01 4.47
C ALA A 29 -14.14 0.27 3.46
N ASP A 30 -14.74 -0.37 2.44
CA ASP A 30 -13.98 -1.09 1.41
C ASP A 30 -13.28 -0.15 0.41
N ALA A 31 -13.83 1.05 0.18
CA ALA A 31 -13.25 2.06 -0.69
C ALA A 31 -11.95 2.68 -0.14
N ASP A 32 -11.85 2.81 1.19
CA ASP A 32 -10.67 3.38 1.85
C ASP A 32 -9.51 2.37 1.91
N ALA A 33 -9.83 1.08 2.15
CA ALA A 33 -8.86 0.00 2.20
C ALA A 33 -8.16 -0.25 0.84
N THR A 34 -8.86 -0.03 -0.27
CA THR A 34 -8.28 -0.16 -1.62
C THR A 34 -7.42 1.04 -2.02
N GLY A 35 -7.74 2.23 -1.50
CA GLY A 35 -6.96 3.45 -1.76
C GLY A 35 -5.57 3.44 -1.10
N GLU A 36 -5.46 2.92 0.12
CA GLU A 36 -4.20 2.89 0.86
C GLU A 36 -3.20 1.89 0.25
N ALA A 37 -3.65 0.73 -0.22
CA ALA A 37 -2.79 -0.29 -0.82
C ALA A 37 -2.02 0.20 -2.06
N SER A 38 -2.60 1.15 -2.79
CA SER A 38 -2.01 1.72 -4.02
C SER A 38 -1.14 2.96 -3.75
N LYS A 39 -1.05 3.42 -2.50
CA LYS A 39 -0.28 4.60 -2.15
C LYS A 39 1.22 4.31 -2.19
N VAL A 40 1.99 5.25 -2.72
CA VAL A 40 3.45 5.19 -2.72
C VAL A 40 3.98 5.69 -1.37
N HIS A 41 4.86 4.90 -0.76
CA HIS A 41 5.58 5.21 0.45
C HIS A 41 7.06 5.24 0.16
N THR A 42 7.82 6.04 0.90
CA THR A 42 9.29 6.05 0.79
C THR A 42 9.89 5.38 2.02
N ARG A 43 10.79 4.41 1.79
CA ARG A 43 11.58 3.77 2.85
C ARG A 43 13.07 3.82 2.51
N ASN A 44 13.90 3.91 3.55
CA ASN A 44 15.34 3.86 3.44
C ASN A 44 15.85 2.47 3.88
N TYR A 45 16.60 1.80 3.02
CA TYR A 45 17.17 0.47 3.26
C TYR A 45 18.69 0.59 3.40
N ARG A 46 19.21 0.43 4.62
CA ARG A 46 20.66 0.42 4.88
C ARG A 46 21.29 -0.85 4.31
N LEU A 47 22.47 -0.72 3.69
CA LEU A 47 23.12 -1.80 2.96
C LEU A 47 24.49 -2.24 3.51
N ASN A 48 24.86 -1.80 4.72
CA ASN A 48 26.20 -2.04 5.29
C ASN A 48 26.55 -3.52 5.49
N ASP A 49 25.55 -4.39 5.49
CA ASP A 49 25.61 -5.83 5.67
C ASP A 49 25.68 -6.62 4.35
N PHE A 50 25.55 -5.95 3.21
CA PHE A 50 25.61 -6.56 1.87
C PHE A 50 26.95 -6.29 1.18
N PRO A 51 27.35 -7.13 0.20
CA PRO A 51 28.55 -6.91 -0.60
C PRO A 51 28.33 -5.84 -1.68
N VAL A 52 28.12 -4.59 -1.26
CA VAL A 52 27.84 -3.42 -2.11
C VAL A 52 29.04 -2.50 -2.28
N TRP A 53 30.21 -2.99 -1.95
CA TRP A 53 31.48 -2.28 -2.06
C TRP A 53 32.32 -2.90 -3.17
N SER A 54 33.08 -2.08 -3.87
CA SER A 54 34.12 -2.54 -4.78
C SER A 54 35.14 -3.44 -4.06
N ALA A 55 35.90 -4.22 -4.82
CA ALA A 55 36.90 -5.13 -4.26
C ALA A 55 37.96 -4.41 -3.39
N ASP A 56 38.23 -3.14 -3.65
CA ASP A 56 39.14 -2.30 -2.86
C ASP A 56 38.45 -1.56 -1.69
N GLY A 57 37.13 -1.73 -1.54
CA GLY A 57 36.32 -1.14 -0.47
C GLY A 57 36.05 0.36 -0.60
N LYS A 58 36.46 1.00 -1.71
CA LYS A 58 36.43 2.48 -1.84
C LYS A 58 35.17 3.01 -2.50
N VAL A 59 34.53 2.20 -3.33
CA VAL A 59 33.36 2.62 -4.12
C VAL A 59 32.15 1.87 -3.61
N PHE A 60 31.14 2.62 -3.17
CA PHE A 60 29.81 2.09 -2.92
C PHE A 60 29.08 1.91 -4.25
N ASP A 61 28.84 0.66 -4.64
CA ASP A 61 28.15 0.29 -5.87
C ASP A 61 27.04 -0.74 -5.56
N PRO A 62 25.82 -0.28 -5.32
CA PRO A 62 24.68 -1.16 -5.06
C PRO A 62 24.00 -1.63 -6.35
N THR A 63 24.57 -1.43 -7.53
CA THR A 63 23.89 -1.68 -8.82
C THR A 63 23.34 -3.10 -8.93
N ILE A 64 24.14 -4.11 -8.54
CA ILE A 64 23.71 -5.51 -8.57
C ILE A 64 22.53 -5.73 -7.62
N LEU A 65 22.58 -5.16 -6.42
CA LEU A 65 21.52 -5.29 -5.43
C LEU A 65 20.23 -4.59 -5.89
N MET A 66 20.34 -3.44 -6.56
CA MET A 66 19.20 -2.74 -7.15
C MET A 66 18.52 -3.59 -8.24
N VAL A 67 19.29 -4.26 -9.09
CA VAL A 67 18.76 -5.19 -10.11
C VAL A 67 18.05 -6.36 -9.44
N TYR A 68 18.66 -6.95 -8.40
CA TYR A 68 18.04 -8.02 -7.62
C TYR A 68 16.70 -7.58 -7.03
N ILE A 69 16.65 -6.42 -6.36
CA ILE A 69 15.42 -5.91 -5.76
C ILE A 69 14.33 -5.74 -6.82
N LYS A 70 14.64 -5.16 -7.98
CA LYS A 70 13.67 -5.02 -9.07
C LYS A 70 13.16 -6.37 -9.58
N ALA A 71 14.00 -7.40 -9.59
CA ALA A 71 13.61 -8.74 -10.01
C ALA A 71 12.74 -9.48 -8.96
N THR A 72 12.80 -9.08 -7.69
CA THR A 72 12.02 -9.70 -6.59
C THR A 72 10.59 -9.21 -6.50
N VAL A 73 10.27 -8.10 -7.18
CA VAL A 73 8.95 -7.50 -7.22
C VAL A 73 8.34 -7.78 -8.59
N ASP A 74 7.02 -7.95 -8.67
CA ASP A 74 6.33 -8.09 -9.95
C ASP A 74 6.67 -6.89 -10.86
N PRO A 75 7.24 -7.09 -12.06
CA PRO A 75 7.56 -6.00 -12.98
C PRO A 75 6.36 -5.11 -13.31
N ASN A 76 5.14 -5.65 -13.27
CA ASN A 76 3.92 -4.90 -13.55
C ASN A 76 3.53 -3.94 -12.40
N THR A 77 4.03 -4.16 -11.19
CA THR A 77 3.79 -3.26 -10.04
C THR A 77 4.87 -2.20 -9.90
N TRP A 78 5.96 -2.30 -10.68
CA TRP A 78 7.00 -1.28 -10.76
C TRP A 78 6.64 -0.19 -11.78
N ASP A 79 5.65 0.63 -11.43
CA ASP A 79 5.09 1.63 -12.33
C ASP A 79 5.94 2.92 -12.42
N SER A 80 5.41 3.92 -13.14
CA SER A 80 6.05 5.24 -13.29
C SER A 80 6.19 6.04 -11.98
N THR A 81 5.45 5.66 -10.92
CA THR A 81 5.49 6.32 -9.61
C THR A 81 6.55 5.69 -8.69
N SER A 82 6.98 4.47 -9.00
CA SER A 82 8.00 3.76 -8.26
C SER A 82 9.41 4.27 -8.60
N ARG A 83 10.20 4.56 -7.55
CA ARG A 83 11.57 5.10 -7.66
C ARG A 83 12.52 4.33 -6.76
N MET A 84 13.76 4.21 -7.20
CA MET A 84 14.85 3.62 -6.42
C MET A 84 16.13 4.36 -6.75
N ALA A 85 16.84 4.81 -5.74
CA ALA A 85 18.09 5.53 -5.91
C ALA A 85 19.09 5.17 -4.79
N PRO A 86 20.39 5.09 -5.12
CA PRO A 86 21.43 5.01 -4.11
C PRO A 86 21.58 6.33 -3.36
N TYR A 87 21.85 6.22 -2.07
CA TYR A 87 22.18 7.35 -1.20
C TYR A 87 23.51 7.05 -0.51
N VAL A 88 24.57 7.65 -1.07
CA VAL A 88 25.97 7.34 -0.76
C VAL A 88 26.31 7.68 0.69
N ASP A 89 25.85 8.83 1.20
CA ASP A 89 26.22 9.32 2.54
C ASP A 89 25.82 8.36 3.68
N SER A 90 24.78 7.54 3.48
CA SER A 90 24.37 6.52 4.47
C SER A 90 24.44 5.09 3.96
N ASN A 91 25.14 4.83 2.85
CA ASN A 91 25.29 3.51 2.23
C ASN A 91 23.94 2.78 2.11
N SER A 92 22.96 3.45 1.53
CA SER A 92 21.58 2.99 1.56
C SER A 92 20.88 3.13 0.21
N LEU A 93 19.74 2.45 0.07
CA LEU A 93 18.81 2.67 -1.02
C LEU A 93 17.57 3.38 -0.50
N VAL A 94 17.22 4.47 -1.14
CA VAL A 94 15.92 5.12 -0.95
C VAL A 94 14.98 4.56 -2.03
N ILE A 95 13.89 3.94 -1.58
CA ILE A 95 12.91 3.31 -2.46
C ILE A 95 11.56 3.93 -2.18
N ALA A 96 10.89 4.41 -3.22
CA ALA A 96 9.50 4.84 -3.19
C ALA A 96 8.66 3.83 -3.96
N THR A 97 7.73 3.12 -3.30
CA THR A 97 6.82 2.13 -3.91
C THR A 97 5.63 1.85 -2.98
N THR A 98 4.68 1.00 -3.39
CA THR A 98 3.58 0.51 -2.55
C THR A 98 4.07 -0.26 -1.32
N LEU A 99 3.23 -0.35 -0.28
CA LEU A 99 3.54 -1.13 0.93
C LEU A 99 3.78 -2.61 0.63
N ALA A 100 2.95 -3.22 -0.22
CA ALA A 100 3.11 -4.62 -0.62
C ALA A 100 4.48 -4.88 -1.26
N ASN A 101 4.92 -4.00 -2.15
CA ASN A 101 6.26 -4.09 -2.74
C ASN A 101 7.34 -3.91 -1.67
N HIS A 102 7.19 -2.95 -0.77
CA HIS A 102 8.14 -2.77 0.33
C HIS A 102 8.31 -4.01 1.21
N ASP A 103 7.23 -4.75 1.44
CA ASP A 103 7.25 -5.98 2.22
C ASP A 103 7.96 -7.10 1.46
N SER A 104 7.70 -7.25 0.15
CA SER A 104 8.45 -8.18 -0.71
C SER A 104 9.96 -7.87 -0.72
N ILE A 105 10.32 -6.60 -0.83
CA ILE A 105 11.72 -6.15 -0.80
C ILE A 105 12.36 -6.49 0.56
N ALA A 106 11.65 -6.23 1.67
CA ALA A 106 12.15 -6.53 3.00
C ALA A 106 12.40 -8.04 3.18
N THR A 107 11.46 -8.89 2.74
CA THR A 107 11.62 -10.34 2.76
C THR A 107 12.81 -10.81 1.92
N ALA A 108 12.97 -10.28 0.70
CA ALA A 108 14.07 -10.64 -0.18
C ALA A 108 15.45 -10.27 0.43
N LEU A 109 15.57 -9.05 0.96
CA LEU A 109 16.80 -8.59 1.61
C LEU A 109 17.14 -9.44 2.84
N GLU A 110 16.14 -9.82 3.64
CA GLU A 110 16.36 -10.67 4.82
C GLU A 110 16.81 -12.09 4.44
N SER A 111 16.21 -12.67 3.40
CA SER A 111 16.66 -13.95 2.86
C SER A 111 18.12 -13.89 2.42
N LEU A 112 18.50 -12.81 1.71
CA LEU A 112 19.87 -12.62 1.25
C LEU A 112 20.85 -12.46 2.42
N ARG A 113 20.51 -11.73 3.48
CA ARG A 113 21.35 -11.62 4.70
C ARG A 113 21.67 -12.98 5.30
N THR A 114 20.66 -13.83 5.39
CA THR A 114 20.81 -15.18 5.94
C THR A 114 21.81 -15.97 5.12
N GLN A 115 21.73 -15.91 3.78
CA GLN A 115 22.65 -16.61 2.88
C GLN A 115 24.07 -16.07 2.96
N VAL A 116 24.24 -14.74 2.97
CA VAL A 116 25.56 -14.09 3.08
C VAL A 116 26.23 -14.40 4.42
N THR A 117 25.45 -14.49 5.51
CA THR A 117 25.99 -14.80 6.84
C THR A 117 26.46 -16.25 6.94
N VAL A 118 25.74 -17.19 6.31
CA VAL A 118 26.14 -18.60 6.25
C VAL A 118 27.42 -18.78 5.44
N ALA A 119 27.59 -18.07 4.33
CA ALA A 119 28.78 -18.16 3.48
C ALA A 119 30.07 -17.60 4.12
N LYS A 120 29.99 -16.87 5.23
CA LYS A 120 31.14 -16.32 5.96
C LYS A 120 31.69 -17.24 7.07
N LYS A 121 31.03 -18.37 7.35
CA LYS A 121 31.50 -19.38 8.30
C LYS A 121 32.29 -20.47 7.58
#